data_AF-A0A5M9ZKR8-F1
#
_entry.id   AF-A0A5M9ZKR8-F1
#
_cell.length_a   1.000
_cell.length_b   1.000
_cell.length_c   1.000
_cell.angle_alpha   90.00
_cell.angle_beta   90.00
_cell.angle_gamma   90.00
#
_symmetry.space_group_name_H-M   'P 1'
#
loop_
_entity.id
_entity.type
_entity.pdbx_description
1 polymer ?
#
loop_
_entity_poly.entity_id
_entity_poly.type
_entity_poly.pdbx_seq_one_letter_code
_entity_poly.pdbx_strand_id
1 'polypeptide(L)'
;MRATMVGDCRFILAVSGRPTVRVMNRGWVRDDGERGAGPAALLTLFARERAREARRHLARGDAVGMAADALVARGLSVGRVLEVSRRPDGNLTVEYRPWSGPPETAVLTESLEDACRKAAAEFRGRAL
;
A
#
# COMPACT_ATOMS: atom_id res chain seq x y z
N MET A 1 -1.28 -18.81 -31.25
CA MET A 1 -1.10 -17.35 -31.10
C MET A 1 -2.38 -16.68 -31.59
N ARG A 2 -3.20 -16.12 -30.69
CA ARG A 2 -4.36 -15.30 -31.08
C ARG A 2 -4.38 -14.05 -30.22
N ALA A 3 -4.30 -12.92 -30.91
CA ALA A 3 -4.26 -11.58 -30.37
C ALA A 3 -5.64 -11.19 -29.83
N THR A 4 -5.75 -11.00 -28.52
CA THR A 4 -6.95 -10.43 -27.88
C THR A 4 -6.59 -9.79 -26.54
N MET A 5 -5.57 -8.93 -26.47
CA MET A 5 -5.13 -8.37 -25.18
C MET A 5 -4.69 -6.90 -25.26
N VAL A 6 -5.20 -6.12 -26.22
CA VAL A 6 -4.92 -4.66 -26.28
C VAL A 6 -6.20 -3.81 -26.39
N GLY A 7 -7.30 -4.33 -26.94
CA GLY A 7 -8.54 -3.55 -27.12
C GLY A 7 -9.41 -3.39 -25.86
N ASP A 8 -9.32 -4.31 -24.90
CA ASP A 8 -10.21 -4.33 -23.71
C ASP A 8 -9.57 -3.78 -22.43
N CYS A 9 -8.27 -3.43 -22.47
CA CYS A 9 -7.56 -2.87 -21.32
C CYS A 9 -7.86 -1.38 -21.20
N ARG A 10 -8.41 -0.99 -20.05
CA ARG A 10 -8.74 0.42 -19.74
C ARG A 10 -7.62 1.10 -18.99
N PHE A 11 -7.04 0.40 -18.01
CA PHE A 11 -6.02 0.95 -17.12
C PHE A 11 -4.99 -0.11 -16.75
N ILE A 12 -3.77 0.36 -16.47
CA ILE A 12 -2.67 -0.44 -15.96
C ILE A 12 -2.32 0.14 -14.59
N LEU A 13 -2.37 -0.69 -13.54
CA LEU A 13 -2.15 -0.29 -12.16
C LEU A 13 -1.01 -1.11 -11.56
N ALA A 14 -0.04 -0.45 -10.92
CA ALA A 14 0.92 -1.16 -10.07
C ALA A 14 0.28 -1.41 -8.70
N VAL A 15 0.26 -2.66 -8.26
CA VAL A 15 -0.20 -3.04 -6.91
C VAL A 15 1.03 -3.48 -6.14
N SER A 16 1.46 -2.69 -5.15
CA SER A 16 2.57 -2.99 -4.21
C SER A 16 3.83 -3.56 -4.86
N GLY A 17 4.61 -2.69 -5.51
CA GLY A 17 5.96 -2.99 -5.97
C GLY A 17 6.11 -3.92 -7.19
N ARG A 18 5.02 -4.61 -7.61
CA ARG A 18 4.84 -5.56 -8.75
C ARG A 18 4.26 -6.88 -8.22
N PRO A 19 3.39 -7.59 -8.98
CA PRO A 19 3.11 -7.43 -10.41
C PRO A 19 2.07 -6.37 -10.76
N THR A 20 2.05 -5.95 -12.03
CA THR A 20 1.08 -4.98 -12.56
C THR A 20 -0.27 -5.65 -12.77
N VAL A 21 -1.34 -4.88 -12.59
CA VAL A 21 -2.72 -5.31 -12.82
C VAL A 21 -3.28 -4.55 -14.02
N ARG A 22 -3.78 -5.31 -14.99
CA ARG A 22 -4.51 -4.80 -16.16
C ARG A 22 -5.99 -4.83 -15.85
N VAL A 23 -6.62 -3.65 -15.82
CA VAL A 23 -8.05 -3.50 -15.63
C VAL A 23 -8.73 -3.55 -17.00
N MET A 24 -9.72 -4.42 -17.12
CA MET A 24 -10.47 -4.71 -18.33
C MET A 24 -11.95 -4.34 -18.14
N ASN A 25 -12.74 -4.29 -19.22
CA ASN A 25 -14.19 -4.03 -19.13
C ASN A 25 -14.96 -4.99 -18.20
N ARG A 26 -14.48 -6.23 -18.04
CA ARG A 26 -15.17 -7.31 -17.32
C ARG A 26 -14.36 -7.89 -16.15
N GLY A 27 -13.45 -7.11 -15.59
CA GLY A 27 -12.62 -7.54 -14.47
C GLY A 27 -11.17 -7.09 -14.60
N TRP A 28 -10.25 -7.83 -14.00
CA TRP A 28 -8.83 -7.52 -14.03
C TRP A 28 -7.97 -8.77 -14.05
N VAL A 29 -6.76 -8.64 -14.57
CA VAL A 29 -5.75 -9.69 -14.62
C VAL A 29 -4.42 -9.10 -14.15
N ARG A 30 -3.78 -9.75 -13.18
CA ARG A 30 -2.42 -9.46 -12.73
C ARG A 30 -1.43 -10.20 -13.62
N ASP A 31 -0.25 -9.63 -13.84
CA ASP A 31 0.77 -10.20 -14.74
C ASP A 31 1.21 -11.62 -14.35
N ASP A 32 1.00 -12.05 -13.10
CA ASP A 32 1.29 -13.41 -12.62
C ASP A 32 0.11 -14.40 -12.76
N GLY A 33 -0.99 -13.98 -13.40
CA GLY A 33 -2.13 -14.82 -13.74
C GLY A 33 -3.31 -14.76 -12.77
N GLU A 34 -3.19 -14.08 -11.62
CA GLU A 34 -4.34 -13.84 -10.75
C GLU A 34 -5.37 -12.92 -11.42
N ARG A 35 -6.66 -13.17 -11.17
CA ARG A 35 -7.75 -12.43 -11.82
C ARG A 35 -8.94 -12.24 -10.89
N GLY A 36 -9.73 -11.21 -11.16
CA GLY A 36 -10.97 -10.94 -10.44
C GLY A 36 -12.04 -10.33 -11.34
N ALA A 37 -13.30 -10.53 -10.97
CA ALA A 37 -14.46 -10.20 -11.81
C ALA A 37 -14.83 -8.71 -11.81
N GLY A 38 -14.30 -7.90 -10.89
CA GLY A 38 -14.68 -6.50 -10.77
C GLY A 38 -13.95 -5.71 -9.68
N PRO A 39 -14.39 -4.47 -9.42
CA PRO A 39 -13.70 -3.53 -8.52
C PRO A 39 -13.56 -4.04 -7.08
N ALA A 40 -14.57 -4.71 -6.52
CA ALA A 40 -14.49 -5.25 -5.16
C ALA A 40 -13.36 -6.28 -5.03
N ALA A 41 -13.26 -7.24 -5.96
CA ALA A 41 -12.17 -8.21 -5.99
C ALA A 41 -10.80 -7.53 -6.19
N LEU A 42 -10.75 -6.41 -6.91
CA LEU A 42 -9.53 -5.63 -7.08
C LEU A 42 -9.11 -4.96 -5.76
N LEU A 43 -10.06 -4.38 -5.02
CA LEU A 43 -9.80 -3.81 -3.69
C LEU A 43 -9.33 -4.88 -2.71
N THR A 44 -9.90 -6.09 -2.73
CA THR A 44 -9.43 -7.23 -1.94
C THR A 44 -7.99 -7.60 -2.30
N LEU A 45 -7.63 -7.60 -3.59
CA LEU A 45 -6.23 -7.78 -4.01
C LEU A 45 -5.33 -6.68 -3.43
N PHE A 46 -5.68 -5.40 -3.60
CA PHE A 46 -4.92 -4.27 -3.07
C PHE A 46 -4.69 -4.41 -1.56
N ALA A 47 -5.74 -4.67 -0.81
CA ALA A 47 -5.70 -4.84 0.63
C ALA A 47 -4.76 -5.98 1.05
N ARG A 48 -4.83 -7.13 0.35
CA ARG A 48 -3.94 -8.27 0.60
C ARG A 48 -2.48 -7.98 0.27
N GLU A 49 -2.20 -7.30 -0.83
CA GLU A 49 -0.84 -6.94 -1.22
C GLU A 49 -0.22 -5.92 -0.28
N ARG A 50 -0.98 -4.90 0.15
CA ARG A 50 -0.53 -3.94 1.16
C ARG A 50 -0.21 -4.63 2.49
N ALA A 51 -1.02 -5.60 2.91
CA ALA A 51 -0.72 -6.42 4.09
C ALA A 51 0.56 -7.26 3.92
N ARG A 52 0.86 -7.75 2.72
CA ARG A 52 2.11 -8.50 2.43
C ARG A 52 3.32 -7.57 2.46
N GLU A 53 3.21 -6.39 1.85
CA GLU A 53 4.25 -5.39 1.78
C GLU A 53 4.63 -4.88 3.18
N ALA A 54 3.64 -4.56 4.02
CA ALA A 54 3.88 -4.18 5.42
C ALA A 54 4.63 -5.26 6.22
N ARG A 55 4.29 -6.54 6.04
CA ARG A 55 5.04 -7.64 6.65
C ARG A 55 6.48 -7.74 6.14
N ARG A 56 6.72 -7.42 4.88
CA ARG A 56 8.07 -7.40 4.30
C ARG A 56 8.90 -6.25 4.85
N HIS A 57 8.33 -5.05 5.00
CA HIS A 57 9.03 -3.93 5.62
C HIS A 57 9.41 -4.24 7.06
N LEU A 58 8.48 -4.82 7.84
CA LEU A 58 8.75 -5.29 9.20
C LEU A 58 9.89 -6.32 9.23
N ALA A 59 9.82 -7.36 8.39
CA ALA A 59 10.83 -8.40 8.34
C ALA A 59 12.23 -7.91 7.93
N ARG A 60 12.30 -6.78 7.21
CA ARG A 60 13.56 -6.16 6.75
C ARG A 60 14.07 -5.06 7.68
N GLY A 61 13.30 -4.67 8.69
CA GLY A 61 13.61 -3.48 9.50
C GLY A 61 13.58 -2.18 8.69
N ASP A 62 12.76 -2.12 7.62
CA ASP A 62 12.65 -0.94 6.77
C ASP A 62 11.78 0.14 7.46
N ALA A 63 12.43 1.06 8.17
CA ALA A 63 11.75 2.11 8.91
C ALA A 63 10.90 3.03 8.01
N VAL A 64 11.38 3.35 6.81
CA VAL A 64 10.68 4.24 5.88
C VAL A 64 9.41 3.56 5.35
N GLY A 65 9.53 2.29 4.96
CA GLY A 65 8.40 1.46 4.52
C GLY A 65 7.36 1.26 5.64
N MET A 66 7.81 0.93 6.84
CA MET A 66 6.92 0.75 8.01
C MET A 66 6.15 2.04 8.34
N ALA A 67 6.81 3.20 8.27
CA ALA A 67 6.17 4.49 8.52
C ALA A 67 5.10 4.79 7.45
N ALA A 68 5.43 4.55 6.16
CA ALA A 68 4.48 4.73 5.08
C ALA A 68 3.23 3.84 5.26
N ASP A 69 3.41 2.58 5.64
CA ASP A 69 2.30 1.65 5.87
C ASP A 69 1.41 2.08 7.03
N ALA A 70 2.01 2.53 8.13
CA ALA A 70 1.28 3.05 9.29
C ALA A 70 0.42 4.28 8.94
N LEU A 71 0.96 5.22 8.16
CA LEU A 71 0.23 6.41 7.74
C LEU A 71 -0.90 6.07 6.75
N VAL A 72 -0.64 5.20 5.78
CA VAL A 72 -1.66 4.76 4.80
C VAL A 72 -2.79 3.98 5.47
N ALA A 73 -2.49 3.17 6.50
CA ALA A 73 -3.52 2.48 7.27
C ALA A 73 -4.49 3.47 7.94
N ARG A 74 -3.96 4.59 8.47
CA ARG A 74 -4.74 5.72 9.02
C ARG A 74 -5.51 6.54 7.97
N GLY A 75 -5.44 6.15 6.70
CA GLY A 75 -6.16 6.83 5.61
C GLY A 75 -5.41 8.02 5.02
N LEU A 76 -4.14 8.23 5.37
CA LEU A 76 -3.35 9.31 4.80
C LEU A 76 -2.86 8.97 3.40
N SER A 77 -2.92 9.95 2.50
CA SER A 77 -2.40 9.85 1.15
C SER A 77 -0.89 10.06 1.20
N VAL A 78 -0.09 8.99 1.23
CA VAL A 78 1.37 9.06 1.32
C VAL A 78 2.00 8.73 -0.03
N GLY A 79 2.72 9.69 -0.61
CA GLY A 79 3.55 9.46 -1.80
C GLY A 79 4.96 9.04 -1.44
N ARG A 80 5.58 9.69 -0.44
CA ARG A 80 6.93 9.36 0.04
C ARG A 80 7.11 9.77 1.50
N VAL A 81 7.73 8.92 2.31
CA VAL A 81 8.25 9.32 3.63
C VAL A 81 9.61 10.00 3.44
N LEU A 82 9.76 11.18 4.04
CA LEU A 82 10.96 12.01 3.97
C LEU A 82 11.88 11.73 5.15
N GLU A 83 11.31 11.69 6.36
CA GLU A 83 12.06 11.47 7.59
C GLU A 83 11.20 10.75 8.64
N VAL A 84 11.84 9.93 9.46
CA VAL A 84 11.27 9.37 10.69
C VAL A 84 12.20 9.72 11.84
N SER A 85 11.71 10.51 12.80
CA SER A 85 12.51 10.98 13.92
C SER A 85 11.81 10.72 15.26
N ARG A 86 12.59 10.37 16.29
CA ARG A 86 12.06 10.14 17.64
C ARG A 86 12.01 11.46 18.41
N ARG A 87 10.87 11.73 19.03
CA ARG A 87 10.66 12.89 19.91
C ARG A 87 11.17 12.62 21.32
N PRO A 88 11.45 13.67 22.12
CA PRO A 88 11.83 13.53 23.53
C PRO A 88 10.78 12.81 24.39
N ASP A 89 9.50 12.90 24.02
CA ASP A 89 8.37 12.24 24.69
C ASP A 89 8.24 10.73 24.33
N GLY A 90 9.14 10.21 23.48
CA GLY A 90 9.13 8.83 23.02
C GLY A 90 8.27 8.54 21.79
N ASN A 91 7.46 9.50 21.34
CA ASN A 91 6.66 9.39 20.12
C ASN A 91 7.54 9.49 18.87
N LEU A 92 7.01 9.07 17.72
CA LEU A 92 7.67 9.22 16.43
C LEU A 92 7.02 10.35 15.64
N THR A 93 7.85 11.22 15.06
CA THR A 93 7.45 12.16 14.01
C THR A 93 7.77 11.54 12.68
N VAL A 94 6.82 11.57 11.76
CA VAL A 94 7.03 11.16 10.36
C VAL A 94 6.75 12.36 9.48
N GLU A 95 7.79 12.88 8.83
CA GLU A 95 7.62 13.84 7.75
C GLU A 95 7.40 13.07 6.45
N TYR A 96 6.37 13.43 5.70
CA TYR A 96 6.03 12.76 4.45
C TYR A 96 5.55 13.76 3.41
N ARG A 97 5.70 13.41 2.14
CA ARG A 97 5.07 14.09 1.03
C ARG A 97 3.83 13.30 0.59
N PRO A 98 2.64 13.91 0.61
CA PRO A 98 1.46 13.29 0.03
C PRO A 98 1.57 13.17 -1.50
N TRP A 99 0.69 12.41 -2.13
CA TRP A 99 0.67 12.27 -3.60
C TRP A 99 0.46 13.61 -4.33
N SER A 100 -0.21 14.55 -3.67
CA SER A 100 -0.41 15.91 -4.15
C SER A 100 -0.37 16.87 -2.96
N GLY A 101 0.35 17.99 -3.11
CA GLY A 101 0.46 19.03 -2.08
C GLY A 101 1.85 19.14 -1.43
N PRO A 102 1.98 20.05 -0.45
CA PRO A 102 3.23 20.25 0.28
C PRO A 102 3.53 19.09 1.24
N PRO A 103 4.76 18.96 1.76
CA PRO A 103 5.07 18.04 2.85
C PRO A 103 4.20 18.27 4.09
N GLU A 104 3.90 17.18 4.77
CA GLU A 104 3.11 17.14 5.99
C GLU A 104 3.83 16.33 7.07
N THR A 105 3.40 16.52 8.31
CA THR A 105 3.96 15.86 9.48
C THR A 105 2.88 15.11 10.23
N ALA A 106 3.11 13.83 10.48
CA ALA A 106 2.26 12.98 11.31
C ALA A 106 3.00 12.50 12.57
N VAL A 107 2.25 12.22 13.62
CA VAL A 107 2.78 11.67 14.87
C VAL A 107 2.27 10.25 15.08
N LEU A 108 3.18 9.32 15.34
CA LEU A 108 2.88 7.98 15.80
C LEU A 108 3.17 7.90 17.30
N THR A 109 2.17 7.49 18.08
CA THR A 109 2.25 7.35 19.55
C THR A 109 2.70 5.98 20.01
N GLU A 110 2.94 5.08 19.06
CA GLU A 110 3.36 3.71 19.28
C GLU A 110 4.70 3.46 18.58
N SER A 111 5.34 2.33 18.89
CA SER A 111 6.57 1.96 18.17
C SER A 111 6.28 1.77 16.69
N LEU A 112 7.30 2.00 15.86
CA LEU A 112 7.16 1.87 14.41
C LEU A 112 6.77 0.46 13.99
N GLU A 113 7.31 -0.55 14.68
CA GLU A 113 6.96 -1.94 14.46
C GLU A 113 5.52 -2.25 14.84
N ASP A 114 5.04 -1.74 15.98
CA ASP A 114 3.64 -1.94 16.41
C ASP A 114 2.67 -1.27 15.43
N ALA A 115 2.97 -0.04 15.00
CA ALA A 115 2.18 0.68 14.01
C ALA A 115 2.09 -0.10 12.69
N CYS A 116 3.23 -0.64 12.23
CA CYS A 116 3.27 -1.45 11.02
C CYS A 116 2.53 -2.79 11.16
N ARG A 117 2.61 -3.45 12.32
CA ARG A 117 1.85 -4.68 12.60
C ARG A 117 0.34 -4.42 12.59
N LYS A 118 -0.11 -3.31 13.19
CA LYS A 118 -1.51 -2.88 13.13
C LYS A 118 -1.95 -2.57 11.70
N ALA A 119 -1.14 -1.84 10.93
CA ALA A 119 -1.41 -1.58 9.52
C ALA A 119 -1.60 -2.87 8.70
N ALA A 120 -0.71 -3.85 8.87
CA ALA A 120 -0.82 -5.14 8.18
C ALA A 120 -2.11 -5.91 8.56
N ALA A 121 -2.56 -5.81 9.81
CA ALA A 121 -3.82 -6.40 10.26
C ALA A 121 -5.03 -5.65 9.69
N GLU A 122 -5.00 -4.32 9.68
CA GLU A 122 -6.06 -3.47 9.14
C GLU A 122 -6.25 -3.68 7.64
N PHE A 123 -5.16 -3.70 6.87
CA PHE A 123 -5.22 -4.03 5.45
C PHE A 123 -5.82 -5.42 5.22
N ARG A 124 -5.49 -6.40 6.05
CA ARG A 124 -6.09 -7.74 5.95
C ARG A 124 -7.59 -7.71 6.24
N GLY A 125 -8.04 -6.94 7.23
CA GLY A 125 -9.46 -6.80 7.56
C GLY A 125 -10.30 -6.15 6.44
N ARG A 126 -9.66 -5.34 5.58
CA ARG A 126 -10.30 -4.72 4.41
C ARG A 126 -10.41 -5.65 3.19
N ALA A 127 -9.73 -6.80 3.21
CA ALA A 127 -9.83 -7.82 2.18
C ALA A 127 -11.07 -8.68 2.47
N LEU A 128 -12.24 -8.21 2.01
CA LEU A 128 -13.50 -8.96 2.03
C LEU A 128 -13.48 -10.09 0.98
#